data_AF-A0AAN0IZG1-F1
#
_entry.id   AF-A0AAN0IZG1-F1
#
_cell.length_a   1.000
_cell.length_b   1.000
_cell.length_c   1.000
_cell.angle_alpha   90.00
_cell.angle_beta   90.00
_cell.angle_gamma   90.00
#
_symmetry.space_group_name_H-M   'P 1'
#
loop_
_entity.id
_entity.type
_entity.pdbx_description
1 polymer ?
#
loop_
_entity_poly.entity_id
_entity_poly.type
_entity_poly.pdbx_seq_one_letter_code
_entity_poly.pdbx_strand_id
1 'polypeptide(L)'
;MGTTVKQAEVISLDLEEHLWNEGALGDDNPQQLLDTLVFKLCLHFALHSGAEHSSLRPDMLFLHEPDQATSYLPYTESGLKNHSGGLKERKLENKSVKLFANEVDERKCAVRMYRTVGKFRGLCLDVEVTGHFTNHSLRRTAVARMLQKGVQEDKIMSITCHRSAKALRAFTRK
;
A
#
# COMPACT_ATOMS: atom_id res chain seq x y z
N MET A 1 15.54 13.74 39.37
CA MET A 1 15.24 14.64 38.25
C MET A 1 14.40 13.86 37.25
N GLY A 2 13.07 14.04 37.25
CA GLY A 2 12.16 13.29 36.38
C GLY A 2 11.99 14.00 35.03
N THR A 3 12.16 13.27 33.93
CA THR A 3 11.87 13.75 32.58
C THR A 3 10.36 13.89 32.37
N THR A 4 9.88 15.10 32.10
CA THR A 4 8.51 15.35 31.65
C THR A 4 8.33 14.73 30.26
N VAL A 5 7.57 13.64 30.18
CA VAL A 5 7.26 12.99 28.91
C VAL A 5 6.23 13.85 28.18
N LYS A 6 6.62 14.44 27.05
CA LYS A 6 5.71 15.22 26.19
C LYS A 6 4.78 14.24 25.47
N GLN A 7 3.47 14.33 25.73
CA GLN A 7 2.47 13.52 25.02
C GLN A 7 2.18 14.12 23.63
N ALA A 8 1.82 13.24 22.69
CA ALA A 8 1.38 13.65 21.36
C ALA A 8 -0.05 14.22 21.42
N GLU A 9 -0.31 15.25 20.61
CA GLU A 9 -1.64 15.85 20.48
C GLU A 9 -2.56 14.98 19.61
N VAL A 10 -3.86 15.08 19.84
CA VAL A 10 -4.88 14.38 19.06
C VAL A 10 -5.13 15.17 17.77
N ILE A 11 -5.23 14.46 16.64
CA ILE A 11 -5.68 15.06 15.38
C ILE A 11 -7.20 15.27 15.49
N SER A 12 -7.63 16.53 15.59
CA SER A 12 -9.06 16.87 15.60
C SER A 12 -9.69 16.74 14.21
N LEU A 13 -11.02 16.62 14.16
CA LEU A 13 -11.75 16.62 12.89
C LEU A 13 -11.51 17.91 12.10
N ASP A 14 -11.49 19.06 12.77
CA ASP A 14 -11.24 20.36 12.13
C ASP A 14 -9.83 20.43 11.54
N LEU A 15 -8.82 19.88 12.24
CA LEU A 15 -7.46 19.82 11.73
C LEU A 15 -7.38 18.89 10.52
N GLU A 16 -8.00 17.71 10.58
CA GLU A 16 -8.06 16.80 9.44
C GLU A 16 -8.73 17.48 8.25
N GLU A 17 -9.88 18.13 8.45
CA GLU A 17 -10.61 18.85 7.40
C GLU A 17 -9.77 19.98 6.80
N HIS A 18 -9.04 20.72 7.64
CA HIS A 18 -8.13 21.75 7.17
C HIS A 18 -7.01 21.17 6.29
N LEU A 19 -6.40 20.04 6.67
CA LEU A 19 -5.38 19.37 5.86
C LEU A 19 -5.94 18.93 4.48
N TRP A 20 -7.20 18.50 4.42
CA TRP A 20 -7.88 18.26 3.15
C TRP A 20 -8.05 19.56 2.36
N ASN A 21 -8.59 20.61 2.98
CA ASN A 21 -8.90 21.85 2.27
C ASN A 21 -7.67 22.57 1.71
N GLU A 22 -6.54 22.51 2.42
CA GLU A 22 -5.26 23.07 1.95
C GLU A 22 -4.54 22.18 0.91
N GLY A 23 -5.08 21.00 0.60
CA GLY A 23 -4.47 20.05 -0.33
C GLY A 23 -3.22 19.35 0.24
N ALA A 24 -3.00 19.40 1.55
CA ALA A 24 -1.98 18.57 2.19
C ALA A 24 -2.35 17.09 2.11
N LEU A 25 -3.65 16.76 2.16
CA LEU A 25 -4.21 15.44 1.88
C LEU A 25 -5.00 15.47 0.55
N GLY A 26 -4.82 14.44 -0.26
CA GLY A 26 -5.41 14.35 -1.59
C GLY A 26 -4.80 13.24 -2.44
N ASP A 27 -5.22 13.20 -3.69
CA ASP A 27 -4.74 12.25 -4.70
C ASP A 27 -4.45 12.90 -6.06
N ASP A 28 -4.20 14.22 -6.06
CA ASP A 28 -3.94 15.01 -7.28
C ASP A 28 -2.63 14.62 -7.95
N ASN A 29 -1.68 14.04 -7.21
CA ASN A 29 -0.42 13.52 -7.75
C ASN A 29 0.04 12.26 -7.01
N PRO A 30 0.97 11.46 -7.59
CA PRO A 30 1.37 10.18 -7.02
C PRO A 30 1.96 10.27 -5.60
N GLN A 31 2.71 11.33 -5.29
CA GLN A 31 3.33 11.49 -3.97
C GLN A 31 2.26 11.82 -2.92
N GLN A 32 1.41 12.79 -3.21
CA GLN A 32 0.30 13.17 -2.32
C GLN A 32 -0.67 12.01 -2.10
N LEU A 33 -0.98 11.22 -3.14
CA LEU A 33 -1.77 9.99 -3.02
C LEU A 33 -1.12 8.98 -2.06
N LEU A 34 0.19 8.75 -2.19
CA LEU A 34 0.92 7.83 -1.30
C LEU A 34 0.94 8.34 0.14
N ASP A 35 1.25 9.62 0.35
CA ASP A 35 1.33 10.24 1.68
C ASP A 35 -0.04 10.24 2.37
N THR A 36 -1.10 10.53 1.62
CA THR A 36 -2.49 10.51 2.11
C THR A 36 -2.94 9.11 2.46
N LEU A 37 -2.63 8.13 1.60
CA LEU A 37 -2.95 6.73 1.88
C LEU A 37 -2.22 6.26 3.15
N VAL A 38 -0.94 6.56 3.28
CA VAL A 38 -0.13 6.28 4.48
C VAL A 38 -0.75 6.89 5.73
N PHE A 39 -1.11 8.18 5.68
CA PHE A 39 -1.79 8.87 6.77
C PHE A 39 -3.07 8.15 7.17
N LYS A 40 -3.93 7.79 6.21
CA LYS A 40 -5.19 7.09 6.46
C LYS A 40 -5.01 5.70 7.03
N LEU A 41 -4.04 4.93 6.52
CA LEU A 41 -3.75 3.61 7.07
C LEU A 41 -3.27 3.71 8.52
N CYS A 42 -2.40 4.67 8.83
CA CYS A 42 -1.95 4.93 10.19
C CYS A 42 -3.10 5.30 11.13
N LEU A 43 -3.97 6.23 10.68
CA LEU A 43 -5.11 6.69 11.44
C LEU A 43 -6.10 5.56 11.73
N HIS A 44 -6.52 4.83 10.69
CA HIS A 44 -7.58 3.83 10.81
C HIS A 44 -7.12 2.52 11.43
N PHE A 45 -5.87 2.10 11.17
CA PHE A 45 -5.30 0.93 11.82
C PHE A 45 -4.58 1.27 13.11
N ALA A 46 -4.58 2.54 13.56
CA ALA A 46 -3.87 3.04 14.73
C ALA A 46 -2.45 2.44 14.85
N LEU A 47 -1.65 2.67 13.80
CA LEU A 47 -0.26 2.21 13.70
C LEU A 47 0.68 3.27 14.27
N HIS A 48 1.76 2.84 14.92
CA HIS A 48 2.73 3.71 15.56
C HIS A 48 4.12 3.63 14.89
N SER A 49 4.55 4.75 14.29
CA SER A 49 5.91 5.15 13.83
C SER A 49 6.89 4.08 13.28
N GLY A 50 7.52 4.42 12.14
CA GLY A 50 8.82 3.87 11.68
C GLY A 50 8.85 2.38 11.37
N ALA A 51 8.93 1.53 12.41
CA ALA A 51 9.12 0.09 12.32
C ALA A 51 7.83 -0.70 11.98
N GLU A 52 6.68 -0.31 12.55
CA GLU A 52 5.37 -0.92 12.17
C GLU A 52 4.99 -0.53 10.74
N HIS A 53 5.35 0.69 10.34
CA HIS A 53 5.07 1.24 9.02
C HIS A 53 5.98 0.62 7.94
N SER A 54 7.27 0.44 8.22
CA SER A 54 8.19 -0.28 7.32
C SER A 54 7.91 -1.77 7.23
N SER A 55 7.20 -2.34 8.22
CA SER A 55 6.82 -3.76 8.27
C SER A 55 5.41 -4.01 7.74
N LEU A 56 4.69 -2.98 7.28
CA LEU A 56 3.44 -3.11 6.56
C LEU A 56 3.73 -3.73 5.20
N ARG A 57 3.59 -5.06 5.14
CA ARG A 57 3.90 -5.77 3.92
C ARG A 57 2.70 -5.71 2.97
N PRO A 58 2.91 -5.66 1.65
CA PRO A 58 1.82 -5.74 0.67
C PRO A 58 0.91 -6.97 0.85
N ASP A 59 1.42 -8.08 1.41
CA ASP A 59 0.64 -9.28 1.75
C ASP A 59 -0.27 -9.13 2.98
N MET A 60 -0.27 -7.98 3.66
CA MET A 60 -1.16 -7.75 4.80
C MET A 60 -2.41 -6.93 4.45
N LEU A 61 -2.43 -6.29 3.27
CA LEU A 61 -3.53 -5.42 2.82
C LEU A 61 -4.16 -5.96 1.54
N PHE A 62 -5.13 -6.85 1.69
CA PHE A 62 -5.93 -7.33 0.54
C PHE A 62 -7.23 -6.57 0.44
N LEU A 63 -7.56 -6.08 -0.76
CA LEU A 63 -8.87 -5.51 -1.00
C LEU A 63 -9.93 -6.61 -0.95
N HIS A 64 -10.88 -6.49 -0.03
CA HIS A 64 -12.06 -7.36 0.04
C HIS A 64 -13.28 -6.64 -0.56
N GLU A 65 -13.88 -7.24 -1.59
CA GLU A 65 -15.04 -6.71 -2.33
C GLU A 65 -16.20 -7.74 -2.27
N PRO A 66 -16.91 -7.85 -1.13
CA PRO A 66 -18.04 -8.76 -1.00
C PRO A 66 -19.25 -8.30 -1.85
N ASP A 67 -19.98 -9.24 -2.47
CA ASP A 67 -21.07 -8.98 -3.44
C ASP A 67 -22.21 -8.07 -2.93
N GLN A 68 -22.44 -8.02 -1.61
CA GLN A 68 -23.54 -7.26 -0.99
C GLN A 68 -23.09 -6.45 0.23
N ALA A 69 -21.80 -6.15 0.35
CA ALA A 69 -21.29 -5.37 1.47
C ALA A 69 -20.20 -4.38 1.05
N THR A 70 -19.99 -3.36 1.88
CA THR A 70 -18.99 -2.32 1.65
C THR A 70 -17.59 -2.94 1.57
N SER A 71 -16.87 -2.59 0.50
CA SER A 71 -15.48 -3.03 0.34
C SER A 71 -14.58 -2.54 1.47
N TYR A 72 -13.59 -3.33 1.86
CA TYR A 72 -12.71 -2.98 2.97
C TYR A 72 -11.29 -3.52 2.82
N LEU A 73 -10.37 -2.94 3.58
CA LEU A 73 -9.01 -3.41 3.78
C LEU A 73 -8.90 -3.99 5.19
N PRO A 74 -8.64 -5.29 5.37
CA PRO A 74 -8.31 -5.87 6.65
C PRO A 74 -6.86 -5.58 7.00
N TYR A 75 -6.59 -5.45 8.29
CA TYR A 75 -5.25 -5.44 8.86
C TYR A 75 -5.27 -6.35 10.09
N THR A 76 -4.31 -7.26 10.15
CA THR A 76 -4.06 -8.08 11.34
C THR A 76 -2.61 -7.91 11.73
N GLU A 77 -2.37 -7.46 12.95
CA GLU A 77 -1.02 -7.29 13.49
C GLU A 77 -0.29 -8.64 13.53
N SER A 78 0.99 -8.62 13.17
CA SER A 78 1.81 -9.83 13.11
C SER A 78 2.88 -9.78 14.19
N GLY A 79 2.57 -10.39 15.34
CA GLY A 79 3.47 -10.48 16.48
C GLY A 79 3.42 -9.25 17.39
N LEU A 80 3.51 -9.48 18.70
CA LEU A 80 3.45 -8.43 19.71
C LEU A 80 4.81 -7.77 19.90
N LYS A 81 4.85 -6.44 19.86
CA LYS A 81 5.98 -5.67 20.39
C LYS A 81 6.11 -5.93 21.90
N ASN A 82 7.25 -6.48 22.32
CA ASN A 82 7.72 -6.59 23.72
C ASN A 82 7.26 -7.80 24.55
N HIS A 83 7.18 -9.00 23.98
CA HIS A 83 6.93 -10.20 24.77
C HIS A 83 8.10 -11.18 24.70
N SER A 84 8.74 -11.41 25.85
CA SER A 84 9.92 -12.26 26.05
C SER A 84 9.65 -13.77 25.88
N GLY A 85 8.56 -14.15 25.19
CA GLY A 85 8.27 -15.52 24.79
C GLY A 85 7.80 -16.42 25.94
N GLY A 86 7.03 -15.88 26.88
CA GLY A 86 6.54 -16.62 28.04
C GLY A 86 5.26 -17.42 27.76
N LEU A 87 5.14 -18.63 28.31
CA LEU A 87 3.96 -19.51 28.21
C LEU A 87 2.62 -18.85 28.62
N LYS A 88 2.65 -17.74 29.36
CA LYS A 88 1.47 -16.95 29.77
C LYS A 88 0.91 -16.05 28.64
N GLU A 89 1.66 -15.84 27.57
CA GLU A 89 1.33 -14.89 26.48
C GLU A 89 0.57 -15.55 25.31
N ARG A 90 0.40 -16.89 25.35
CA ARG A 90 -0.34 -17.68 24.35
C ARG A 90 -1.83 -17.33 24.22
N LYS A 91 -2.35 -16.43 25.06
CA LYS A 91 -3.75 -15.98 25.08
C LYS A 91 -3.98 -14.55 24.59
N LEU A 92 -2.93 -13.82 24.16
CA LEU A 92 -3.15 -12.49 23.57
C LEU A 92 -3.55 -12.66 22.10
N GLU A 93 -4.76 -12.20 21.75
CA GLU A 93 -5.19 -12.16 20.36
C GLU A 93 -4.58 -10.95 19.66
N ASN A 94 -4.10 -11.16 18.43
CA ASN A 94 -3.57 -10.08 17.63
C ASN A 94 -4.68 -9.07 17.30
N LYS A 95 -4.32 -7.79 17.25
CA LYS A 95 -5.22 -6.75 16.76
C LYS A 95 -5.65 -7.07 15.33
N SER A 96 -6.95 -7.15 15.11
CA SER A 96 -7.53 -7.22 13.77
C SER A 96 -8.51 -6.08 13.58
N VAL A 97 -8.29 -5.27 12.55
CA VAL A 97 -9.08 -4.07 12.23
C VAL A 97 -9.46 -4.09 10.75
N LYS A 98 -10.65 -3.58 10.43
CA LYS A 98 -11.11 -3.40 9.05
C LYS A 98 -11.29 -1.91 8.75
N LEU A 99 -10.72 -1.46 7.64
CA LEU A 99 -10.93 -0.13 7.09
C LEU A 99 -11.93 -0.23 5.94
N PHE A 100 -13.17 0.18 6.20
CA PHE A 100 -14.24 0.18 5.21
C PHE A 100 -14.12 1.36 4.24
N ALA A 101 -14.63 1.19 3.03
CA ALA A 101 -14.76 2.27 2.08
C ALA A 101 -15.63 3.39 2.66
N ASN A 102 -15.21 4.63 2.46
CA ASN A 102 -16.02 5.78 2.81
C ASN A 102 -17.03 6.02 1.68
N GLU A 103 -18.30 5.73 1.96
CA GLU A 103 -19.43 5.89 1.03
C GLU A 103 -20.05 7.29 1.10
N VAL A 104 -19.68 8.10 2.09
CA VAL A 104 -20.20 9.48 2.28
C VAL A 104 -19.36 10.49 1.51
N ASP A 105 -18.03 10.36 1.59
CA ASP A 105 -17.08 11.25 0.93
C ASP A 105 -16.00 10.43 0.22
N GLU A 106 -16.17 10.29 -1.10
CA GLU A 106 -15.24 9.56 -1.96
C GLU A 106 -13.83 10.16 -1.96
N ARG A 107 -13.71 11.49 -1.78
CA ARG A 107 -12.41 12.18 -1.72
C ARG A 107 -11.59 11.64 -0.56
N LYS A 108 -12.24 11.30 0.56
CA LYS A 108 -11.59 10.80 1.79
C LYS A 108 -11.51 9.28 1.87
N CYS A 109 -11.92 8.57 0.81
CA CYS A 109 -11.98 7.11 0.80
C CYS A 109 -10.61 6.46 0.59
N ALA A 110 -10.02 5.97 1.69
CA ALA A 110 -8.74 5.26 1.66
C ALA A 110 -8.77 3.95 0.83
N VAL A 111 -9.92 3.27 0.78
CA VAL A 111 -10.10 2.06 -0.04
C VAL A 111 -10.04 2.40 -1.54
N ARG A 112 -10.63 3.54 -1.95
CA ARG A 112 -10.51 4.07 -3.31
C ARG A 112 -9.05 4.39 -3.64
N MET A 113 -8.37 5.12 -2.76
CA MET A 113 -6.96 5.47 -2.93
C MET A 113 -6.05 4.25 -3.05
N TYR A 114 -6.25 3.23 -2.21
CA TYR A 114 -5.52 1.97 -2.27
C TYR A 114 -5.68 1.28 -3.63
N ARG A 115 -6.90 1.28 -4.18
CA ARG A 115 -7.19 0.75 -5.52
C ARG A 115 -6.45 1.55 -6.62
N THR A 116 -6.34 2.86 -6.45
CA THR A 116 -5.64 3.76 -7.40
C THR A 116 -4.13 3.52 -7.40
N VAL A 117 -3.50 3.52 -6.22
CA VAL A 117 -2.05 3.22 -6.08
C VAL A 117 -1.71 1.86 -6.69
N GLY A 118 -2.58 0.87 -6.50
CA GLY A 118 -2.40 -0.47 -7.02
C GLY A 118 -2.54 -0.64 -8.53
N LYS A 119 -2.93 0.40 -9.31
CA LYS A 119 -3.19 0.27 -10.75
C LYS A 119 -2.35 1.27 -11.56
N PHE A 120 -1.27 0.78 -12.18
CA PHE A 120 -0.54 1.52 -13.23
C PHE A 120 -1.46 2.08 -14.32
N ARG A 121 -2.59 1.40 -14.58
CA ARG A 121 -3.63 1.87 -15.49
C ARG A 121 -4.23 3.22 -15.09
N GLY A 122 -4.44 3.48 -13.80
CA GLY A 122 -4.96 4.75 -13.31
C GLY A 122 -4.01 5.90 -13.68
N LEU A 123 -2.73 5.72 -13.34
CA LEU A 123 -1.67 6.66 -13.71
C LEU A 123 -1.59 6.96 -15.20
N CYS A 124 -1.83 5.97 -16.08
CA CYS A 124 -1.88 6.22 -17.53
C CYS A 124 -3.11 7.01 -17.96
N LEU A 125 -4.27 6.78 -17.35
CA LEU A 125 -5.51 7.50 -17.69
C LEU A 125 -5.46 8.97 -17.28
N ASP A 126 -4.83 9.27 -16.14
CA ASP A 126 -4.72 10.64 -15.60
C ASP A 126 -3.88 11.57 -16.50
N VAL A 127 -3.02 11.00 -17.36
CA VAL A 127 -2.22 11.74 -18.35
C VAL A 127 -2.66 11.46 -19.79
N GLU A 128 -3.89 11.00 -19.99
CA GLU A 128 -4.49 10.70 -21.30
C GLU A 128 -3.69 9.71 -22.17
N VAL A 129 -2.87 8.85 -21.54
CA VAL A 129 -2.10 7.83 -22.24
C VAL A 129 -3.02 6.69 -22.63
N THR A 130 -3.25 6.56 -23.93
CA THR A 130 -4.10 5.52 -24.52
C THR A 130 -3.36 4.18 -24.67
N GLY A 131 -4.01 3.07 -24.34
CA GLY A 131 -3.46 1.71 -24.49
C GLY A 131 -3.89 0.74 -23.39
N HIS A 132 -3.58 -0.55 -23.58
CA HIS A 132 -3.83 -1.59 -22.56
C HIS A 132 -2.67 -1.67 -21.56
N PHE A 133 -2.68 -0.76 -20.58
CA PHE A 133 -1.70 -0.74 -19.50
C PHE A 133 -2.24 -1.40 -18.23
N THR A 134 -1.44 -2.28 -17.65
CA THR A 134 -1.69 -2.92 -16.35
C THR A 134 -0.36 -3.04 -15.59
N ASN A 135 -0.38 -3.52 -14.35
CA ASN A 135 0.87 -3.83 -13.63
C ASN A 135 1.71 -4.90 -14.35
N HIS A 136 1.07 -5.75 -15.18
CA HIS A 136 1.80 -6.66 -16.05
C HIS A 136 2.68 -5.88 -17.05
N SER A 137 2.24 -4.72 -17.55
CA SER A 137 3.05 -3.86 -18.42
C SER A 137 4.33 -3.35 -17.73
N LEU A 138 4.27 -3.02 -16.44
CA LEU A 138 5.46 -2.66 -15.64
C LEU A 138 6.44 -3.84 -15.55
N ARG A 139 5.93 -5.04 -15.25
CA ARG A 139 6.73 -6.26 -15.19
C ARG A 139 7.39 -6.57 -16.55
N ARG A 140 6.64 -6.45 -17.66
CA ARG A 140 7.19 -6.60 -19.02
C ARG A 140 8.31 -5.60 -19.30
N THR A 141 8.11 -4.34 -18.89
CA THR A 141 9.09 -3.26 -19.08
C THR A 141 10.37 -3.51 -18.28
N ALA A 142 10.24 -3.96 -17.03
CA ALA A 142 11.39 -4.31 -16.19
C ALA A 142 12.22 -5.45 -16.82
N VAL A 143 11.56 -6.50 -17.31
CA VAL A 143 12.22 -7.60 -18.02
C VAL A 143 12.92 -7.11 -19.29
N ALA A 144 12.24 -6.31 -20.12
CA ALA A 144 12.82 -5.78 -21.35
C ALA A 144 14.07 -4.92 -21.08
N ARG A 145 14.04 -4.05 -20.06
CA ARG A 145 15.19 -3.23 -19.65
C ARG A 145 16.36 -4.08 -19.14
N MET A 146 16.10 -5.14 -18.38
CA MET A 146 17.14 -6.05 -17.90
C MET A 146 17.80 -6.82 -19.06
N LEU A 147 17.01 -7.29 -20.03
CA LEU A 147 17.52 -7.92 -21.25
C LEU A 147 18.38 -6.94 -22.07
N GLN A 148 17.91 -5.71 -22.26
CA GLN A 148 18.65 -4.66 -22.99
C GLN A 148 19.99 -4.33 -22.33
N LYS A 149 20.07 -4.37 -20.99
CA LYS A 149 21.31 -4.17 -20.23
C LYS A 149 22.21 -5.42 -20.18
N GLY A 150 21.84 -6.51 -20.86
CA GLY A 150 22.64 -7.75 -20.89
C GLY A 150 22.65 -8.52 -19.57
N VAL A 151 21.65 -8.33 -18.69
CA VAL A 151 21.52 -9.16 -17.48
C VAL A 151 21.22 -10.61 -17.90
N GLN A 152 21.90 -11.57 -17.27
CA GLN A 152 21.74 -12.98 -17.61
C GLN A 152 20.30 -13.48 -17.37
N GLU A 153 19.81 -14.33 -18.28
CA GLU A 153 18.41 -14.77 -18.31
C GLU A 153 18.01 -15.51 -17.02
N ASP A 154 18.89 -16.32 -16.45
CA ASP A 154 18.68 -17.03 -15.19
C ASP A 154 18.43 -16.08 -14.01
N LYS A 155 19.20 -14.99 -13.93
CA LYS A 155 19.05 -13.95 -12.92
C LYS A 155 17.76 -13.17 -13.10
N ILE A 156 17.40 -12.84 -14.34
CA ILE A 156 16.10 -12.22 -14.65
C ILE A 156 14.97 -13.17 -14.25
N MET A 157 15.05 -14.46 -14.60
CA MET A 157 14.04 -15.46 -14.26
C MET A 157 13.86 -15.61 -12.75
N SER A 158 14.95 -15.60 -11.99
CA SER A 158 14.92 -15.64 -10.52
C SER A 158 14.19 -14.43 -9.93
N ILE A 159 14.57 -13.21 -10.34
CA ILE A 159 13.98 -11.96 -9.82
C ILE A 159 12.51 -11.82 -10.22
N THR A 160 12.17 -12.26 -11.43
CA THR A 160 10.84 -12.06 -12.00
C THR A 160 10.00 -13.32 -11.95
N CYS A 161 10.40 -14.38 -11.27
CA CYS A 161 9.66 -15.65 -11.16
C CYS A 161 9.17 -16.24 -12.50
N HIS A 162 9.96 -16.13 -13.59
CA HIS A 162 9.63 -16.78 -14.85
C HIS A 162 10.16 -18.22 -14.85
N ARG A 163 9.34 -19.18 -15.30
CA ARG A 163 9.74 -20.60 -15.39
C ARG A 163 10.45 -20.96 -16.70
N SER A 164 10.47 -20.06 -17.68
CA SER A 164 11.04 -20.33 -19.01
C SER A 164 11.79 -19.14 -19.59
N ALA A 165 13.01 -19.38 -20.06
CA ALA A 165 13.80 -18.41 -20.84
C ALA A 165 13.12 -18.04 -22.16
N LYS A 166 12.35 -18.96 -22.77
CA LYS A 166 11.57 -18.69 -23.98
C LYS A 166 10.53 -17.59 -23.75
N ALA A 167 9.92 -17.55 -22.56
CA ALA A 167 8.99 -16.49 -22.18
C ALA A 167 9.69 -15.13 -22.04
N LEU A 168 10.96 -15.11 -21.60
CA LEU A 168 11.75 -13.88 -21.54
C LEU A 168 12.11 -13.35 -22.94
N ARG A 169 12.50 -14.23 -23.84
CA ARG A 169 12.88 -13.86 -25.23
C ARG A 169 11.72 -13.32 -26.06
N ALA A 170 10.48 -13.48 -25.60
CA ALA A 170 9.32 -12.83 -26.20
C ALA A 170 9.32 -11.30 -25.95
N PHE A 171 10.10 -10.79 -24.98
CA PHE A 171 10.22 -9.37 -24.66
C PHE A 171 11.34 -8.66 -25.43
N THR A 172 12.27 -9.38 -26.06
CA THR A 172 13.34 -8.83 -26.91
C THR A 172 12.91 -8.65 -28.37
N ARG A 173 11.72 -9.12 -28.75
CA ARG A 173 11.16 -8.96 -30.10
C ARG A 173 10.27 -7.71 -30.16
N LYS A 174 10.87 -6.52 -30.12
CA LYS A 174 10.26 -5.28 -30.62
C LYS A 174 11.36 -4.32 -31.04
#